data_AF-A0A960B052-F1
#
_entry.id   AF-A0A960B052-F1
#
_cell.length_a   1.000
_cell.length_b   1.000
_cell.length_c   1.000
_cell.angle_alpha   90.00
_cell.angle_beta   90.00
_cell.angle_gamma   90.00
#
_symmetry.space_group_name_H-M   'P 1'
#
loop_
_entity.id
_entity.type
_entity.pdbx_description
1 polymer ?
#
loop_
_entity_poly.entity_id
_entity_poly.type
_entity_poly.pdbx_seq_one_letter_code
_entity_poly.pdbx_strand_id
1 'polypeptide(L)'
;MTNEPNYVEQKAAQWAATDPLERWVDAAPDGPSSIEETVGEYLGSHNPFPDGTRVDVLGRDGQGWTPATVIQRTAADEWTIEFDDGEQAWRDHHELRPAADPTV
;
A
#
# COMPACT_ATOMS: atom_id res chain seq x y z
N MET A 1 -18.33 -3.03 -1.42
CA MET A 1 -16.96 -2.58 -1.78
C MET A 1 -17.01 -1.08 -1.80
N THR A 2 -16.38 -0.43 -0.84
CA THR A 2 -16.23 1.03 -0.82
C THR A 2 -15.38 1.42 -2.03
N ASN A 3 -15.89 2.31 -2.88
CA ASN A 3 -15.22 2.86 -4.07
C ASN A 3 -14.06 3.83 -3.71
N GLU A 4 -13.45 3.68 -2.54
CA GLU A 4 -12.45 4.60 -2.03
C GLU A 4 -11.06 3.97 -2.18
N PRO A 5 -10.08 4.70 -2.74
CA PRO A 5 -8.73 4.18 -2.96
C PRO A 5 -8.05 3.86 -1.62
N ASN A 6 -7.37 2.72 -1.57
CA ASN A 6 -6.57 2.31 -0.43
C ASN A 6 -5.35 3.23 -0.24
N TYR A 7 -4.60 3.02 0.84
CA TYR A 7 -3.47 3.88 1.20
C TYR A 7 -2.39 3.96 0.10
N VAL A 8 -2.04 2.82 -0.49
CA VAL A 8 -0.99 2.74 -1.51
C VAL A 8 -1.48 3.31 -2.84
N GLU A 9 -2.73 3.08 -3.23
CA GLU A 9 -3.35 3.73 -4.39
C GLU A 9 -3.31 5.26 -4.26
N GLN A 10 -3.64 5.79 -3.08
CA GLN A 10 -3.54 7.23 -2.81
C GLN A 10 -2.09 7.74 -2.91
N LYS A 11 -1.10 6.97 -2.42
CA LYS A 11 0.32 7.33 -2.52
C LYS A 11 0.83 7.29 -3.95
N ALA A 12 0.45 6.27 -4.71
CA ALA A 12 0.81 6.13 -6.11
C ALA A 12 0.26 7.30 -6.93
N ALA A 13 -1.02 7.65 -6.75
CA ALA A 13 -1.62 8.83 -7.41
C ALA A 13 -0.94 10.15 -7.02
N GLN A 14 -0.57 10.32 -5.75
CA GLN A 14 0.17 11.51 -5.29
C GLN A 14 1.56 11.60 -5.91
N TRP A 15 2.27 10.47 -6.00
CA TRP A 15 3.57 10.39 -6.63
C TRP A 15 3.49 10.73 -8.12
N ALA A 16 2.59 10.08 -8.86
CA ALA A 16 2.41 10.29 -10.30
C ALA A 16 2.05 11.74 -10.65
N ALA A 17 1.27 12.42 -9.80
CA ALA A 17 0.97 13.84 -9.98
C ALA A 17 2.20 14.77 -9.92
N THR A 18 3.30 14.30 -9.32
CA THR A 18 4.54 15.07 -9.13
C THR A 18 5.73 14.55 -9.93
N ASP A 19 5.68 13.30 -10.39
CA ASP A 19 6.78 12.68 -11.11
C ASP A 19 6.85 13.16 -12.58
N PRO A 20 8.01 13.64 -13.07
CA PRO A 20 8.14 14.15 -14.43
C PRO A 20 7.88 13.12 -15.54
N LEU A 21 8.19 11.84 -15.30
CA LEU A 21 7.95 10.77 -16.26
C LEU A 21 6.46 10.41 -16.29
N GLU A 22 5.84 10.22 -15.13
CA GLU A 22 4.41 9.93 -15.03
C GLU A 22 3.57 11.04 -15.66
N ARG A 23 3.93 12.31 -15.41
CA ARG A 23 3.27 13.44 -16.06
C ARG A 23 3.40 13.46 -17.58
N TRP A 24 4.47 12.88 -18.11
CA TRP A 24 4.65 12.73 -19.56
C TRP A 24 3.79 11.57 -20.10
N VAL A 25 3.72 10.46 -19.37
CA VAL A 25 2.83 9.31 -19.67
C VAL A 25 1.36 9.75 -19.66
N ASP A 26 0.92 10.48 -18.63
CA ASP A 26 -0.45 10.99 -18.50
C ASP A 26 -0.86 11.96 -19.62
N ALA A 27 0.11 12.65 -20.22
CA ALA A 27 -0.13 13.56 -21.34
C ALA A 27 -0.16 12.86 -22.71
N ALA A 28 0.13 11.56 -22.77
CA ALA A 28 0.12 10.79 -24.00
C ALA A 28 -1.32 10.51 -24.48
N PRO A 29 -1.55 10.27 -25.79
CA PRO A 29 -2.89 9.98 -26.33
C PRO A 29 -3.60 8.78 -25.70
N ASP A 30 -2.83 7.81 -25.21
CA ASP A 30 -3.31 6.57 -24.59
C ASP A 30 -3.24 6.61 -23.05
N GLY A 31 -2.85 7.75 -22.45
CA GLY A 31 -2.86 7.98 -21.00
C GLY A 31 -4.20 8.55 -20.50
N PRO A 32 -4.38 8.67 -19.16
CA PRO A 32 -3.47 8.22 -18.10
C PRO A 32 -3.47 6.70 -17.93
N SER A 33 -2.41 6.19 -17.32
CA SER A 33 -2.29 4.79 -16.91
C SER A 33 -3.40 4.39 -15.95
N SER A 34 -3.71 3.09 -15.89
CA SER A 34 -4.65 2.58 -14.89
C SER A 34 -4.04 2.69 -13.50
N ILE A 35 -4.88 2.85 -12.46
CA ILE A 35 -4.37 2.96 -11.08
C ILE A 35 -3.49 1.77 -10.66
N GLU A 36 -3.80 0.56 -11.11
CA GLU A 36 -3.00 -0.64 -10.84
C GLU A 36 -1.60 -0.56 -11.48
N GLU A 37 -1.49 0.02 -12.69
CA GLU A 37 -0.20 0.22 -13.35
C GLU A 37 0.63 1.25 -12.58
N THR A 38 0.02 2.39 -12.22
CA THR A 38 0.67 3.42 -11.41
C THR A 38 1.10 2.89 -10.03
N VAL A 39 0.30 2.01 -9.40
CA VAL A 39 0.67 1.33 -8.15
C VAL A 39 1.89 0.45 -8.36
N GLY A 40 1.93 -0.34 -9.44
CA GLY A 40 3.08 -1.16 -9.78
C GLY A 40 4.37 -0.35 -9.97
N GLU A 41 4.30 0.76 -10.70
CA GLU A 41 5.44 1.67 -10.92
C GLU A 41 5.90 2.35 -9.64
N TYR A 42 4.95 2.84 -8.84
CA TYR A 42 5.23 3.41 -7.53
C TYR A 42 5.95 2.40 -6.62
N LEU A 43 5.41 1.18 -6.49
CA LEU A 43 5.98 0.13 -5.65
C LEU A 43 7.31 -0.40 -6.17
N GLY A 44 7.58 -0.32 -7.48
CA GLY A 44 8.88 -0.68 -8.06
C GLY A 44 10.04 0.19 -7.54
N SER A 45 9.76 1.42 -7.12
CA SER A 45 10.76 2.40 -6.67
C SER A 45 10.59 2.86 -5.22
N HIS A 46 9.44 2.59 -4.61
CA HIS A 46 9.10 3.00 -3.24
C HIS A 46 8.75 1.79 -2.38
N ASN A 47 9.02 1.90 -1.07
CA ASN A 47 8.53 0.95 -0.07
C ASN A 47 7.68 1.72 0.96
N PRO A 48 6.34 1.77 0.79
CA PRO A 48 5.47 2.51 1.70
C PRO A 48 5.42 1.91 3.11
N PHE A 49 5.77 0.63 3.27
CA PHE A 49 5.83 -0.06 4.55
C PHE A 49 7.22 -0.71 4.75
N PRO A 50 8.23 0.06 5.18
CA PRO A 50 9.54 -0.49 5.54
C PRO A 50 9.48 -1.46 6.72
N ASP A 51 10.47 -2.34 6.80
CA ASP A 51 10.62 -3.29 7.92
C ASP A 51 10.61 -2.54 9.27
N GLY A 52 9.88 -3.09 10.25
CA GLY A 52 9.65 -2.49 11.56
C GLY A 52 8.50 -1.46 11.63
N THR A 53 7.87 -1.13 10.50
CA THR A 53 6.73 -0.18 10.48
C THR A 53 5.50 -0.80 11.13
N ARG A 54 4.79 -0.02 11.96
CA ARG A 54 3.47 -0.41 12.47
C ARG A 54 2.39 -0.13 11.43
N VAL A 55 1.57 -1.14 11.18
CA VAL A 55 0.47 -1.12 10.21
C VAL A 55 -0.79 -1.67 10.85
N ASP A 56 -1.93 -1.31 10.31
CA ASP A 56 -3.18 -2.03 10.52
C ASP A 56 -3.40 -2.99 9.36
N VAL A 57 -3.80 -4.22 9.68
CA VAL A 57 -4.07 -5.31 8.73
C VAL A 57 -5.56 -5.59 8.68
N LEU A 58 -6.13 -5.64 7.48
CA LEU A 58 -7.54 -5.97 7.26
C LEU A 58 -7.81 -7.43 7.65
N GLY A 59 -8.92 -7.68 8.35
CA GLY A 59 -9.36 -9.04 8.65
C GLY A 59 -9.64 -9.85 7.38
N ARG A 60 -9.43 -11.17 7.42
CA ARG A 60 -9.64 -12.06 6.25
C ARG A 60 -11.09 -12.10 5.76
N ASP A 61 -12.04 -11.73 6.61
CA ASP A 61 -13.45 -11.57 6.25
C ASP A 61 -13.74 -10.21 5.59
N GLY A 62 -12.71 -9.40 5.33
CA GLY A 62 -12.81 -8.05 4.79
C GLY A 62 -13.33 -7.03 5.80
N GLN A 63 -13.33 -7.35 7.09
CA GLN A 63 -13.83 -6.49 8.15
C GLN A 63 -12.84 -6.35 9.29
N GLY A 64 -12.87 -5.17 9.92
CA GLY A 64 -12.01 -4.87 11.04
C GLY A 64 -10.54 -4.68 10.64
N TRP A 65 -9.81 -4.00 11.51
CA TRP A 65 -8.40 -3.71 11.32
C TRP A 65 -7.67 -4.11 12.59
N THR A 66 -6.62 -4.91 12.44
CA THR A 66 -5.83 -5.43 13.55
C THR A 66 -4.40 -4.93 13.42
N PRO A 67 -3.82 -4.36 14.48
CA PRO A 67 -2.48 -3.81 14.41
C PRO A 67 -1.43 -4.93 14.30
N ALA A 68 -0.38 -4.67 13.52
CA ALA A 68 0.73 -5.57 13.30
C ALA A 68 2.02 -4.78 13.00
N THR A 69 3.14 -5.49 12.93
CA THR A 69 4.44 -4.95 12.55
C THR A 69 4.89 -5.57 11.24
N VAL A 70 5.36 -4.77 10.29
CA VAL A 70 6.00 -5.28 9.07
C VAL A 70 7.33 -5.92 9.45
N ILE A 71 7.52 -7.18 9.09
CA ILE A 71 8.77 -7.91 9.33
C ILE A 71 9.68 -7.78 8.11
N GLN A 72 9.14 -7.97 6.92
CA GLN A 72 9.91 -7.95 5.68
C GLN A 72 8.99 -7.70 4.48
N ARG A 73 9.46 -6.91 3.50
CA ARG A 73 8.87 -6.91 2.15
C ARG A 73 9.32 -8.15 1.37
N THR A 74 8.38 -9.00 0.96
CA THR A 74 8.64 -10.27 0.25
C THR A 74 8.52 -10.15 -1.26
N ALA A 75 7.68 -9.24 -1.74
CA ALA A 75 7.57 -8.86 -3.15
C ALA A 75 7.29 -7.36 -3.27
N ALA A 76 7.28 -6.82 -4.49
CA ALA A 76 6.95 -5.41 -4.70
C ALA A 76 5.60 -5.05 -4.04
N ASP A 77 4.63 -5.94 -4.07
CA ASP A 77 3.30 -5.69 -3.52
C ASP A 77 2.94 -6.57 -2.33
N GLU A 78 3.92 -7.20 -1.68
CA GLU A 78 3.65 -8.14 -0.58
C GLU A 78 4.62 -7.96 0.58
N TRP A 79 4.06 -8.06 1.80
CA TRP A 79 4.80 -7.97 3.05
C TRP A 79 4.44 -9.12 3.98
N THR A 80 5.45 -9.64 4.68
CA THR A 80 5.24 -10.44 5.89
C THR A 80 4.99 -9.48 7.06
N ILE A 81 3.87 -9.65 7.74
CA ILE A 81 3.54 -8.95 8.98
C ILE A 81 3.56 -9.93 10.15
N GLU A 82 3.76 -9.40 11.35
CA GLU A 82 3.65 -10.12 12.62
C GLU A 82 2.66 -9.39 13.53
N PHE A 83 1.65 -10.12 13.99
CA PHE A 83 0.67 -9.63 14.95
C PHE A 83 1.24 -9.65 16.38
N ASP A 84 0.58 -8.96 17.31
CA ASP A 84 1.06 -8.84 18.69
C ASP A 84 1.04 -10.19 19.47
N ASP A 85 0.34 -11.21 18.96
CA ASP A 85 0.38 -12.59 19.50
C ASP A 85 1.51 -13.46 18.91
N GLY A 86 2.31 -12.89 17.99
CA GLY A 86 3.40 -13.56 17.29
C GLY A 86 2.99 -14.36 16.05
N GLU A 87 1.70 -14.38 15.67
CA GLU A 87 1.30 -14.95 14.38
C GLU A 87 1.87 -14.10 13.23
N GLN A 88 2.40 -14.77 12.20
CA GLN A 88 2.84 -14.12 10.97
C GLN A 88 1.94 -14.44 9.80
N ALA A 89 1.72 -13.46 8.93
CA ALA A 89 0.94 -13.62 7.71
C ALA A 89 1.53 -12.81 6.55
N TRP A 90 1.22 -13.22 5.32
CA TRP A 90 1.48 -12.43 4.12
C TRP A 90 0.26 -11.58 3.80
N ARG A 91 0.52 -10.34 3.40
CA ARG A 91 -0.47 -9.32 3.07
C ARG A 91 -0.03 -8.48 1.89
N ASP A 92 -0.98 -8.12 1.05
CA ASP A 92 -0.78 -7.17 -0.04
C ASP A 92 -1.21 -5.75 0.33
N HIS A 93 -0.97 -4.78 -0.56
CA HIS A 93 -1.26 -3.38 -0.28
C HIS A 93 -2.75 -3.06 -0.05
N HIS A 94 -3.69 -3.87 -0.53
CA HIS A 94 -5.11 -3.68 -0.28
C HIS A 94 -5.47 -4.03 1.18
N GLU A 95 -4.69 -4.91 1.81
CA GLU A 95 -4.92 -5.38 3.17
C GLU A 95 -4.16 -4.56 4.22
N LEU A 96 -3.33 -3.60 3.82
CA LEU A 96 -2.47 -2.83 4.71
C LEU A 96 -2.78 -1.33 4.68
N ARG A 97 -2.71 -0.70 5.85
CA ARG A 97 -2.69 0.76 5.99
C ARG A 97 -1.77 1.17 7.13
N PRO A 98 -1.33 2.45 7.21
CA PRO A 98 -0.62 2.94 8.38
C PRO A 98 -1.45 2.69 9.64
N ALA A 99 -0.79 2.26 10.72
CA ALA A 99 -1.47 2.12 12.00
C ALA A 99 -2.09 3.48 12.38
N ALA A 100 -3.34 3.47 12.84
CA ALA A 100 -3.92 4.65 13.45
C ALA A 100 -3.06 5.06 14.65
N ASP A 101 -2.73 6.34 14.78
CA ASP A 101 -2.04 6.84 15.97
C ASP A 101 -2.80 6.38 17.23
N PRO A 102 -2.14 5.74 18.22
CA PRO A 102 -2.80 5.22 19.41
C PRO A 102 -3.26 6.33 20.40
N THR A 103 -3.52 7.55 19.92
CA THR A 103 -3.89 8.70 20.75
C THR A 103 -5.17 9.36 20.25
N VAL A 104 -6.31 8.86 20.75
CA VAL A 104 -7.40 9.70 21.29
C VAL A 104 -8.03 9.01 22.50
#